data_AF-A0A7Y0PDE8-F1
#
_entry.id   AF-A0A7Y0PDE8-F1
#
_cell.length_a   1.000
_cell.length_b   1.000
_cell.length_c   1.000
_cell.angle_alpha   90.00
_cell.angle_beta   90.00
_cell.angle_gamma   90.00
#
_symmetry.space_group_name_H-M   'P 1'
#
loop_
_entity.id
_entity.type
_entity.pdbx_description
1 polymer ?
#
loop_
_entity_poly.entity_id
_entity_poly.type
_entity_poly.pdbx_seq_one_letter_code
_entity_poly.pdbx_strand_id
1 'polypeptide(L)'
;MGMTALKLLALGELEPRNDLFRELVERDGYRTIAVESDCLMGLVTDDYVTSGIGTLDEVMTRGFSHPDLGTSDANRELVRWMHAYNEGRPAADRVRFAGFDGPLEITAGASPRQALTTLHGYLTARVDAGLLPATAETLDGLLGADERWTEPGAMWDPSASVGRTAEARELRLLADDLAALLDAQTPHLIATSTPEEWDRARLYARTATGLLRYHFWVADTSPSRFNWLLFVRASMMAANLLAIAERGPALVHAHLAHLQLNVSSMRMGGPPLRWWSAGAIAAAHLGEGYAVLDVPG
;
A
#
# COMPACT_ATOMS: atom_id res chain seq x y z
N MET A 1 -30.20 11.62 14.43
CA MET A 1 -29.61 10.43 13.78
C MET A 1 -28.19 10.84 13.42
N GLY A 2 -27.20 10.43 14.22
CA GLY A 2 -25.81 10.79 13.93
C GLY A 2 -25.41 10.09 12.64
N MET A 3 -24.97 10.84 11.62
CA MET A 3 -24.34 10.24 10.46
C MET A 3 -23.17 9.42 10.97
N THR A 4 -23.21 8.10 10.77
CA THR A 4 -22.05 7.26 11.00
C THR A 4 -20.96 7.77 10.05
N ALA A 5 -19.80 8.15 10.59
CA ALA A 5 -18.70 8.63 9.77
C ALA A 5 -18.38 7.59 8.68
N LEU A 6 -18.16 8.06 7.46
CA LEU A 6 -17.73 7.20 6.36
C LEU A 6 -16.44 6.49 6.77
N LYS A 7 -16.32 5.20 6.43
CA LYS A 7 -15.08 4.46 6.68
C LYS A 7 -13.97 4.99 5.77
N LEU A 8 -14.31 5.31 4.53
CA LEU A 8 -13.41 5.95 3.57
C LEU A 8 -14.10 7.13 2.89
N LEU A 9 -13.50 8.32 3.03
CA LEU A 9 -13.86 9.51 2.27
C LEU A 9 -12.72 9.82 1.30
N ALA A 10 -12.94 9.55 0.03
CA ALA A 10 -11.97 9.72 -1.05
C ALA A 10 -12.13 11.08 -1.73
N LEU A 11 -11.02 11.78 -1.95
CA LEU A 11 -10.97 13.08 -2.60
C LEU A 11 -10.03 13.01 -3.79
N GLY A 12 -10.52 13.42 -4.96
CA GLY A 12 -9.72 13.60 -6.17
C GLY A 12 -8.76 14.79 -6.09
N GLU A 13 -8.42 15.36 -7.24
CA GLU A 13 -7.53 16.51 -7.40
C GLU A 13 -8.20 17.79 -6.88
N LEU A 14 -8.10 18.04 -5.57
CA LEU A 14 -8.63 19.22 -4.91
C LEU A 14 -7.49 20.05 -4.31
N GLU A 15 -7.30 21.28 -4.78
CA GLU A 15 -6.29 22.19 -4.22
C GLU A 15 -6.56 22.63 -2.76
N PRO A 16 -7.81 22.79 -2.26
CA PRO A 16 -8.04 23.05 -0.83
C PRO A 16 -8.09 21.77 0.02
N ARG A 17 -7.60 20.63 -0.50
CA ARG A 17 -7.71 19.31 0.16
C ARG A 17 -7.14 19.31 1.58
N ASN A 18 -6.05 20.03 1.83
CA ASN A 18 -5.44 20.05 3.15
C ASN A 18 -6.35 20.68 4.20
N ASP A 19 -7.00 21.81 3.90
CA ASP A 19 -7.89 22.48 4.87
C ASP A 19 -9.11 21.63 5.18
N LEU A 20 -9.68 20.98 4.17
CA LEU A 20 -10.75 20.00 4.36
C LEU A 20 -10.29 18.82 5.22
N PHE A 21 -9.07 18.31 5.01
CA PHE A 21 -8.53 17.22 5.83
C PHE A 21 -8.35 17.63 7.29
N ARG A 22 -7.85 18.84 7.53
CA ARG A 22 -7.71 19.40 8.88
C ARG A 22 -9.07 19.50 9.56
N GLU A 23 -10.07 20.06 8.89
CA GLU A 23 -11.41 20.21 9.44
C GLU A 23 -12.02 18.84 9.81
N LEU A 24 -11.96 17.86 8.91
CA LEU A 24 -12.51 16.52 9.13
C LEU A 24 -11.77 15.76 10.24
N VAL A 25 -10.47 15.94 10.38
CA VAL A 25 -9.71 15.38 11.52
C VAL A 25 -10.15 16.03 12.83
N GLU A 26 -10.26 17.36 12.86
CA GLU A 26 -10.56 18.12 14.08
C GLU A 26 -12.00 17.98 14.54
N ARG A 27 -12.95 17.84 13.61
CA ARG A 27 -14.39 17.88 13.90
C ARG A 27 -15.09 16.54 13.77
N ASP A 28 -14.70 15.73 12.80
CA ASP A 28 -15.41 14.50 12.42
C ASP A 28 -14.68 13.22 12.83
N GLY A 29 -13.52 13.34 13.50
CA GLY A 29 -12.84 12.22 14.15
C GLY A 29 -12.06 11.31 13.19
N TYR A 30 -11.77 11.75 11.96
CA TYR A 30 -10.87 11.02 11.08
C TYR A 30 -9.45 10.97 11.68
N ARG A 31 -8.80 9.81 11.61
CA ARG A 31 -7.47 9.58 12.23
C ARG A 31 -6.44 8.97 11.30
N THR A 32 -6.81 8.65 10.05
CA THR A 32 -5.83 8.22 9.04
C THR A 32 -6.02 9.05 7.78
N ILE A 33 -4.90 9.52 7.23
CA ILE A 33 -4.83 10.19 5.93
C ILE A 33 -4.01 9.30 5.00
N ALA A 34 -4.67 8.76 3.98
CA ALA A 34 -4.09 7.91 2.96
C ALA A 34 -3.83 8.69 1.67
N VAL A 35 -2.64 8.51 1.08
CA VAL A 35 -2.23 9.13 -0.18
C VAL A 35 -1.86 8.03 -1.18
N GLU A 36 -2.09 8.29 -2.47
CA GLU A 36 -1.64 7.44 -3.60
C GLU A 36 -0.11 7.42 -3.66
N SER A 37 0.49 6.67 -2.73
CA SER A 37 1.91 6.46 -2.62
C SER A 37 2.14 5.05 -2.12
N ASP A 38 3.34 4.52 -2.40
CA ASP A 38 3.80 3.22 -1.91
C ASP A 38 3.56 3.09 -0.40
N CYS A 39 2.82 2.02 -0.06
CA CYS A 39 2.46 1.67 1.30
C CYS A 39 3.64 1.43 2.24
N LEU A 40 4.80 0.97 1.73
CA LEU A 40 6.02 0.78 2.53
C LEU A 40 6.77 2.10 2.72
N MET A 41 6.88 2.93 1.68
CA MET A 41 7.45 4.28 1.82
C MET A 41 6.59 5.14 2.76
N GLY A 42 5.27 4.98 2.73
CA GLY A 42 4.35 5.65 3.63
C GLY A 42 4.64 5.40 5.12
N LEU A 43 5.28 4.27 5.48
CA LEU A 43 5.71 4.02 6.85
C LEU A 43 6.77 5.03 7.32
N VAL A 44 7.65 5.50 6.43
CA VAL A 44 8.67 6.52 6.75
C VAL A 44 7.97 7.83 7.15
N THR A 45 6.96 8.24 6.39
CA THR A 45 6.16 9.42 6.70
C THR A 45 5.37 9.23 7.99
N ASP A 46 4.79 8.04 8.19
CA ASP A 46 4.00 7.72 9.38
C ASP A 46 4.86 7.70 10.67
N ASP A 47 6.09 7.18 10.60
CA ASP A 47 7.05 7.19 11.70
C ASP A 47 7.48 8.63 12.06
N TYR A 48 7.66 9.50 11.07
CA TYR A 48 7.93 10.92 11.32
C TYR A 48 6.75 11.62 11.99
N VAL A 49 5.53 11.48 11.46
CA VAL A 49 4.36 12.19 12.03
C VAL A 49 3.97 11.66 13.41
N THR A 50 4.21 10.40 13.73
CA THR A 50 3.80 9.81 15.01
C THR A 50 4.86 9.78 16.08
N SER A 51 6.13 9.69 15.69
CA SER A 51 7.26 9.44 16.58
C SER A 51 8.41 10.43 16.40
N GLY A 52 8.33 11.32 15.39
CA GLY A 52 9.38 12.31 15.11
C GLY A 52 10.70 11.71 14.63
N ILE A 53 10.66 10.49 14.07
CA ILE A 53 11.85 9.84 13.53
C ILE A 53 12.21 10.47 12.19
N GLY A 54 13.46 10.91 12.05
CA GLY A 54 13.97 11.57 10.84
C GLY A 54 13.62 13.06 10.76
N THR A 55 13.87 13.66 9.59
CA THR A 55 13.57 15.07 9.30
C THR A 55 12.50 15.20 8.22
N LEU A 56 11.83 16.36 8.17
CA LEU A 56 10.84 16.63 7.12
C LEU A 56 11.44 16.48 5.71
N ASP A 57 12.68 16.93 5.49
CA ASP A 57 13.34 16.83 4.17
C ASP A 57 13.62 15.38 3.76
N GLU A 58 14.07 14.54 4.70
CA GLU A 58 14.25 13.12 4.46
C GLU A 58 12.92 12.43 4.16
N VAL A 59 11.85 12.79 4.88
CA VAL A 59 10.51 12.24 4.69
C VAL A 59 9.93 12.64 3.34
N MET A 60 10.06 13.91 2.94
CA MET A 60 9.61 14.34 1.62
C MET A 60 10.37 13.63 0.48
N THR A 61 11.63 13.24 0.73
CA THR A 61 12.45 12.52 -0.26
C THR A 61 12.17 11.01 -0.31
N ARG A 62 11.89 10.38 0.83
CA ARG A 62 11.88 8.90 0.97
C ARG A 62 10.51 8.33 1.33
N GLY A 63 9.57 9.17 1.72
CA GLY A 63 8.23 8.79 2.18
C GLY A 63 7.17 8.80 1.08
N PHE A 64 7.53 9.19 -0.14
CA PHE A 64 6.65 9.27 -1.30
C PHE A 64 7.27 8.54 -2.49
N SER A 65 6.49 7.68 -3.16
CA SER A 65 6.96 6.91 -4.33
C SER A 65 6.93 7.68 -5.64
N HIS A 66 6.01 8.64 -5.77
CA HIS A 66 5.88 9.48 -6.97
C HIS A 66 6.63 10.80 -6.73
N PRO A 67 7.63 11.15 -7.58
CA PRO A 67 8.50 12.30 -7.32
C PRO A 67 7.76 13.63 -7.15
N ASP A 68 6.67 13.83 -7.89
CA ASP A 68 5.79 14.99 -7.81
C ASP A 68 5.05 15.11 -6.47
N LEU A 69 4.73 13.98 -5.83
CA LEU A 69 4.13 13.99 -4.49
C LEU A 69 5.14 14.41 -3.42
N GLY A 70 6.41 14.00 -3.56
CA GLY A 70 7.49 14.37 -2.64
C GLY A 70 7.95 15.82 -2.78
N THR A 71 7.84 16.40 -3.99
CA THR A 71 8.17 17.82 -4.25
C THR A 71 6.98 18.77 -4.08
N SER A 72 5.78 18.25 -3.81
CA SER A 72 4.57 19.03 -3.60
C SER A 72 4.61 19.83 -2.29
N ASP A 73 4.52 21.16 -2.39
CA ASP A 73 4.37 22.06 -1.25
C ASP A 73 3.15 21.69 -0.39
N ALA A 74 2.03 21.31 -1.03
CA ALA A 74 0.83 20.88 -0.33
C ALA A 74 1.06 19.61 0.51
N ASN A 75 1.73 18.59 -0.03
CA ASN A 75 2.05 17.40 0.77
C ASN A 75 3.06 17.72 1.88
N ARG A 76 4.04 18.58 1.62
CA ARG A 76 4.99 19.04 2.65
C ARG A 76 4.29 19.75 3.80
N GLU A 77 3.34 20.64 3.49
CA GLU A 77 2.53 21.33 4.48
C GLU A 77 1.62 20.38 5.26
N LEU A 78 1.06 19.37 4.59
CA LEU A 78 0.25 18.34 5.23
C LEU A 78 1.07 17.54 6.24
N VAL A 79 2.23 17.01 5.83
CA VAL A 79 3.11 16.21 6.71
C VAL A 79 3.58 17.04 7.91
N ARG A 80 3.99 18.30 7.68
CA ARG A 80 4.35 19.24 8.75
C ARG A 80 3.19 19.46 9.72
N TRP A 81 1.98 19.68 9.21
CA TRP A 81 0.79 19.85 10.05
C TRP A 81 0.47 18.58 10.84
N MET A 82 0.53 17.39 10.22
CA MET A 82 0.25 16.12 10.90
C MET A 82 1.22 15.88 12.06
N HIS A 83 2.51 16.15 11.86
CA HIS A 83 3.52 16.07 12.91
C HIS A 83 3.20 17.03 14.07
N ALA A 84 2.97 18.31 13.77
CA ALA A 84 2.61 19.32 14.77
C ALA A 84 1.29 19.01 15.49
N TYR A 85 0.29 18.47 14.78
CA TYR A 85 -0.98 18.06 15.35
C TYR A 85 -0.80 16.96 16.39
N ASN A 86 0.11 16.02 16.14
CA ASN A 86 0.38 14.87 17.02
C ASN A 86 1.21 15.23 18.27
N GLU A 87 1.89 16.37 18.29
CA GLU A 87 2.69 16.80 19.43
C GLU A 87 1.87 16.85 20.73
N GLY A 88 2.34 16.16 21.76
CA GLY A 88 1.68 16.11 23.06
C GLY A 88 0.38 15.30 23.11
N ARG A 89 -0.10 14.74 21.99
CA ARG A 89 -1.35 13.95 21.96
C ARG A 89 -1.13 12.48 22.37
N PRO A 90 -2.11 11.86 23.06
CA PRO A 90 -2.15 10.41 23.26
C PRO A 90 -2.19 9.65 21.94
N ALA A 91 -1.64 8.43 21.89
CA ALA A 91 -1.56 7.64 20.66
C ALA A 91 -2.91 7.42 19.97
N ALA A 92 -4.00 7.27 20.74
CA ALA A 92 -5.37 7.10 20.21
C ALA A 92 -5.92 8.34 19.49
N ASP A 93 -5.38 9.53 19.77
CA ASP A 93 -5.82 10.79 19.18
C ASP A 93 -4.91 11.28 18.05
N ARG A 94 -3.80 10.57 17.80
CA ARG A 94 -2.85 10.94 16.74
C ARG A 94 -3.41 10.63 15.36
N VAL A 95 -3.11 11.49 14.41
CA VAL A 95 -3.34 11.22 12.98
C VAL A 95 -2.21 10.36 12.44
N ARG A 96 -2.56 9.36 11.65
CA ARG A 96 -1.64 8.46 10.95
C ARG A 96 -1.56 8.83 9.47
N PHE A 97 -0.38 8.65 8.89
CA PHE A 97 -0.17 8.69 7.46
C PHE A 97 -0.21 7.27 6.89
N ALA A 98 -0.76 7.10 5.68
CA ALA A 98 -0.66 5.84 4.96
C ALA A 98 -0.40 6.07 3.47
N GLY A 99 0.56 5.36 2.91
CA GLY A 99 0.53 5.06 1.48
C GLY A 99 -0.45 3.91 1.25
N PHE A 100 -1.31 4.01 0.25
CA PHE A 100 -2.20 2.89 -0.08
C PHE A 100 -1.84 2.17 -1.39
N ASP A 101 -0.91 2.70 -2.19
CA ASP A 101 -0.44 2.00 -3.38
C ASP A 101 0.52 0.86 -3.03
N GLY A 102 0.65 -0.11 -3.93
CA GLY A 102 1.75 -1.05 -3.87
C GLY A 102 3.10 -0.34 -4.08
N PRO A 103 4.24 -1.01 -3.79
CA PRO A 103 5.58 -0.57 -4.20
C PRO A 103 5.78 -0.66 -5.72
N LEU A 104 4.95 0.07 -6.45
CA LEU A 104 4.79 0.04 -7.90
C LEU A 104 4.82 1.47 -8.46
N GLU A 105 5.24 1.59 -9.71
CA GLU A 105 5.19 2.79 -10.53
C GLU A 105 4.67 2.38 -11.93
N ILE A 106 4.26 3.32 -12.79
CA ILE A 106 3.79 3.08 -14.16
C ILE A 106 4.67 2.06 -14.91
N THR A 107 5.99 2.11 -14.76
CA THR A 107 6.92 1.19 -15.45
C THR A 107 7.85 0.40 -14.53
N ALA A 108 7.68 0.48 -13.21
CA ALA A 108 8.56 -0.18 -12.25
C ALA A 108 7.78 -0.92 -11.15
N GLY A 109 8.41 -1.92 -10.56
CA GLY A 109 7.94 -2.58 -9.35
C GLY A 109 9.13 -2.94 -8.48
N ALA A 110 9.02 -2.71 -7.18
CA ALA A 110 10.11 -2.99 -6.25
C ALA A 110 10.41 -4.50 -6.14
N SER A 111 11.61 -4.82 -5.66
CA SER A 111 11.93 -6.18 -5.22
C SER A 111 10.99 -6.61 -4.09
N PRO A 112 10.48 -7.85 -4.08
CA PRO A 112 9.67 -8.37 -2.98
C PRO A 112 10.48 -8.60 -1.69
N ARG A 113 11.81 -8.49 -1.75
CA ARG A 113 12.75 -8.78 -0.64
C ARG A 113 12.35 -8.11 0.66
N GLN A 114 12.19 -6.79 0.68
CA GLN A 114 11.90 -6.04 1.91
C GLN A 114 10.64 -6.56 2.60
N ALA A 115 9.55 -6.72 1.85
CA ALA A 115 8.28 -7.18 2.41
C ALA A 115 8.38 -8.63 2.90
N LEU A 116 8.99 -9.51 2.10
CA LEU A 116 9.07 -10.93 2.39
C LEU A 116 9.98 -11.24 3.58
N THR A 117 11.17 -10.65 3.63
CA THR A 117 12.13 -10.89 4.72
C THR A 117 11.67 -10.24 6.03
N THR A 118 10.97 -9.10 5.96
CA THR A 118 10.42 -8.47 7.17
C THR A 118 9.26 -9.29 7.75
N LEU A 119 8.37 -9.81 6.91
CA LEU A 119 7.32 -10.75 7.34
C LEU A 119 7.93 -12.01 7.97
N HIS A 120 8.90 -12.61 7.29
CA HIS A 120 9.59 -13.80 7.77
C HIS A 120 10.29 -13.56 9.12
N GLY A 121 10.97 -12.43 9.28
CA GLY A 121 11.60 -12.03 10.55
C GLY A 121 10.60 -11.82 11.67
N TYR A 122 9.44 -11.19 11.38
CA TYR A 122 8.37 -11.01 12.36
C TYR A 122 7.82 -12.35 12.87
N LEU A 123 7.58 -13.30 11.97
CA LEU A 123 7.09 -14.65 12.30
C LEU A 123 8.15 -15.46 13.04
N THR A 124 9.40 -15.46 12.56
CA THR A 124 10.52 -16.19 13.18
C THR A 124 10.73 -15.81 14.64
N ALA A 125 10.52 -14.54 14.99
CA ALA A 125 10.66 -14.08 16.37
C ALA A 125 9.53 -14.55 17.32
N ARG A 126 8.43 -15.11 16.79
CA ARG A 126 7.18 -15.29 17.54
C ARG A 126 6.55 -16.68 17.42
N VAL A 127 6.87 -17.45 16.39
CA VAL A 127 6.30 -18.80 16.16
C VAL A 127 7.36 -19.87 16.25
N ASP A 128 6.95 -21.12 16.46
CA ASP A 128 7.86 -22.26 16.45
C ASP A 128 8.56 -22.40 15.09
N ALA A 129 9.88 -22.57 15.10
CA ALA A 129 10.69 -22.64 13.89
C ALA A 129 10.25 -23.76 12.93
N GLY A 130 9.68 -24.85 13.46
CA GLY A 130 9.15 -25.97 12.65
C GLY A 130 7.87 -25.64 11.88
N LEU A 131 7.24 -24.48 12.13
CA LEU A 131 6.07 -24.01 11.38
C LEU A 131 6.44 -23.12 10.18
N LEU A 132 7.68 -22.61 10.14
CA LEU A 132 8.11 -21.75 9.04
C LEU A 132 8.30 -22.58 7.76
N PRO A 133 7.73 -22.16 6.62
CA PRO A 133 7.81 -22.92 5.37
C PRO A 133 9.21 -22.89 4.73
N ALA A 134 10.06 -21.94 5.12
CA ALA A 134 11.43 -21.80 4.64
C ALA A 134 12.32 -21.06 5.65
N THR A 135 13.64 -21.21 5.54
CA THR A 135 14.61 -20.41 6.29
C THR A 135 14.88 -19.07 5.60
N ALA A 136 15.50 -18.13 6.32
CA ALA A 136 15.91 -16.85 5.74
C ALA A 136 16.92 -17.04 4.58
N GLU A 137 17.82 -18.01 4.70
CA GLU A 137 18.80 -18.35 3.65
C GLU A 137 18.13 -18.92 2.40
N THR A 138 17.10 -19.76 2.57
CA THR A 138 16.30 -20.25 1.43
C THR A 138 15.61 -19.10 0.72
N LEU A 139 14.98 -18.18 1.45
CA LEU A 139 14.33 -17.00 0.87
C LEU A 139 15.34 -16.12 0.13
N ASP A 140 16.50 -15.84 0.74
CA ASP A 140 17.55 -15.03 0.14
C ASP A 140 18.08 -15.64 -1.18
N GLY A 141 18.32 -16.95 -1.19
CA GLY A 141 18.77 -17.69 -2.37
C GLY A 141 17.74 -17.67 -3.51
N LEU A 142 16.45 -17.80 -3.19
CA LEU A 142 15.38 -17.73 -4.18
C LEU A 142 15.15 -16.30 -4.71
N LEU A 143 15.28 -15.29 -3.84
CA LEU A 143 15.17 -13.88 -4.22
C LEU A 143 16.30 -13.47 -5.17
N GLY A 144 17.53 -13.89 -4.89
CA GLY A 144 18.72 -13.46 -5.65
C GLY A 144 18.91 -11.93 -5.63
N ALA A 145 19.72 -11.40 -6.54
CA ALA A 145 19.99 -9.96 -6.61
C ALA A 145 18.72 -9.13 -6.89
N ASP A 146 18.54 -8.02 -6.17
CA ASP A 146 17.33 -7.19 -6.26
C ASP A 146 17.14 -6.57 -7.64
N GLU A 147 18.25 -6.28 -8.35
CA GLU A 147 18.26 -5.67 -9.67
C GLU A 147 17.52 -6.52 -10.71
N ARG A 148 17.44 -7.84 -10.50
CA ARG A 148 16.70 -8.75 -11.38
C ARG A 148 15.19 -8.55 -11.31
N TRP A 149 14.69 -8.07 -10.18
CA TRP A 149 13.28 -7.73 -9.99
C TRP A 149 12.97 -6.34 -10.54
N THR A 150 13.93 -5.42 -10.48
CA THR A 150 13.76 -4.02 -10.87
C THR A 150 14.31 -3.71 -12.27
N GLU A 151 14.46 -4.70 -13.14
CA GLU A 151 15.01 -4.54 -14.49
C GLU A 151 14.15 -3.55 -15.30
N PRO A 152 14.67 -2.36 -15.67
CA PRO A 152 13.88 -1.30 -16.32
C PRO A 152 13.24 -1.72 -17.64
N GLY A 153 13.88 -2.65 -18.38
CA GLY A 153 13.35 -3.16 -19.65
C GLY A 153 12.14 -4.10 -19.49
N ALA A 154 11.92 -4.67 -18.30
CA ALA A 154 10.96 -5.77 -18.07
C ALA A 154 9.50 -5.40 -18.37
N MET A 155 9.12 -4.13 -18.23
CA MET A 155 7.77 -3.66 -18.55
C MET A 155 7.44 -3.82 -20.04
N TRP A 156 8.44 -3.58 -20.89
CA TRP A 156 8.30 -3.56 -22.35
C TRP A 156 8.71 -4.89 -22.98
N ASP A 157 9.69 -5.57 -22.40
CA ASP A 157 10.12 -6.92 -22.77
C ASP A 157 9.86 -7.90 -21.59
N PRO A 158 8.77 -8.69 -21.64
CA PRO A 158 8.46 -9.68 -20.60
C PRO A 158 9.55 -10.71 -20.36
N SER A 159 10.38 -10.99 -21.37
CA SER A 159 11.44 -12.00 -21.24
C SER A 159 12.58 -11.54 -20.33
N ALA A 160 12.70 -10.22 -20.09
CA ALA A 160 13.63 -9.65 -19.14
C ALA A 160 13.15 -9.77 -17.67
N SER A 161 11.87 -10.11 -17.44
CA SER A 161 11.34 -10.28 -16.08
C SER A 161 11.58 -11.68 -15.53
N VAL A 162 12.00 -11.75 -14.26
CA VAL A 162 12.17 -13.01 -13.53
C VAL A 162 10.88 -13.61 -12.99
N GLY A 163 9.74 -12.91 -13.07
CA GLY A 163 8.53 -13.27 -12.31
C GLY A 163 7.90 -14.64 -12.62
N ARG A 164 8.36 -15.33 -13.67
CA ARG A 164 7.91 -16.68 -14.07
C ARG A 164 8.99 -17.76 -14.03
N THR A 165 10.17 -17.49 -13.48
CA THR A 165 11.17 -18.54 -13.23
C THR A 165 10.68 -19.52 -12.17
N ALA A 166 11.36 -20.65 -12.02
CA ALA A 166 11.02 -21.63 -11.00
C ALA A 166 11.13 -21.03 -9.58
N GLU A 167 12.17 -20.22 -9.34
CA GLU A 167 12.43 -19.57 -8.06
C GLU A 167 11.35 -18.54 -7.72
N ALA A 168 10.93 -17.72 -8.70
CA ALA A 168 9.85 -16.76 -8.49
C ALA A 168 8.49 -17.43 -8.23
N ARG A 169 8.24 -18.59 -8.87
CA ARG A 169 7.03 -19.39 -8.59
C ARG A 169 7.08 -20.01 -7.21
N GLU A 170 8.23 -20.50 -6.77
CA GLU A 170 8.41 -21.02 -5.41
C GLU A 170 8.21 -19.92 -4.37
N LEU A 171 8.79 -18.73 -4.58
CA LEU A 171 8.56 -17.57 -3.71
C LEU A 171 7.09 -17.21 -3.58
N ARG A 172 6.27 -17.38 -4.63
CA ARG A 172 4.82 -17.17 -4.55
C ARG A 172 4.13 -18.15 -3.62
N LEU A 173 4.55 -19.41 -3.62
CA LEU A 173 4.01 -20.42 -2.69
C LEU A 173 4.45 -20.11 -1.26
N LEU A 174 5.74 -19.81 -1.05
CA LEU A 174 6.26 -19.46 0.27
C LEU A 174 5.62 -18.18 0.84
N ALA A 175 5.37 -17.16 0.00
CA ALA A 175 4.67 -15.96 0.44
C ALA A 175 3.21 -16.23 0.83
N ASP A 176 2.52 -17.12 0.10
CA ASP A 176 1.17 -17.57 0.43
C ASP A 176 1.16 -18.33 1.76
N ASP A 177 2.07 -19.28 1.95
CA ASP A 177 2.22 -20.05 3.20
C ASP A 177 2.58 -19.16 4.40
N LEU A 178 3.46 -18.16 4.23
CA LEU A 178 3.78 -17.20 5.29
C LEU A 178 2.57 -16.33 5.65
N ALA A 179 1.77 -15.92 4.67
CA ALA A 179 0.53 -15.18 4.91
C ALA A 179 -0.54 -16.05 5.61
N ALA A 180 -0.65 -17.32 5.22
CA ALA A 180 -1.54 -18.29 5.87
C ALA A 180 -1.10 -18.58 7.31
N LEU A 181 0.20 -18.69 7.57
CA LEU A 181 0.75 -18.84 8.92
C LEU A 181 0.46 -17.61 9.78
N LEU A 182 0.64 -16.40 9.23
CA LEU A 182 0.28 -15.15 9.89
C LEU A 182 -1.18 -15.14 10.32
N ASP A 183 -2.09 -15.53 9.43
CA ASP A 183 -3.53 -15.61 9.71
C ASP A 183 -3.85 -16.67 10.78
N ALA A 184 -3.35 -17.90 10.61
CA ALA A 184 -3.61 -19.01 11.51
C ALA A 184 -3.09 -18.76 12.94
N GLN A 185 -2.03 -17.96 13.09
CA GLN A 185 -1.44 -17.59 14.37
C GLN A 185 -1.98 -16.28 14.96
N THR A 186 -3.02 -15.68 14.36
CA THR A 186 -3.57 -14.37 14.79
C THR A 186 -3.78 -14.24 16.30
N PRO A 187 -4.45 -15.17 17.02
CA PRO A 187 -4.67 -15.01 18.46
C PRO A 187 -3.37 -14.92 19.27
N HIS A 188 -2.37 -15.74 18.89
CA HIS A 188 -1.05 -15.74 19.53
C HIS A 188 -0.29 -14.45 19.20
N LEU A 189 -0.23 -14.07 17.92
CA LEU A 189 0.50 -12.90 17.47
C LEU A 189 -0.05 -11.60 18.05
N ILE A 190 -1.38 -11.48 18.21
CA ILE A 190 -2.00 -10.35 18.92
C ILE A 190 -1.59 -10.33 20.40
N ALA A 191 -1.48 -11.50 21.05
CA ALA A 191 -1.09 -11.59 22.45
C ALA A 191 0.42 -11.31 22.68
N THR A 192 1.26 -11.53 21.67
CA THR A 192 2.73 -11.43 21.78
C THR A 192 3.35 -10.31 20.95
N SER A 193 2.54 -9.37 20.44
CA SER A 193 3.04 -8.20 19.72
C SER A 193 2.18 -6.97 19.99
N THR A 194 2.68 -5.80 19.59
CA THR A 194 1.88 -4.59 19.62
C THR A 194 0.90 -4.54 18.44
N PRO A 195 -0.23 -3.82 18.55
CA PRO A 195 -1.14 -3.62 17.42
C PRO A 195 -0.44 -3.07 16.17
N GLU A 196 0.53 -2.17 16.35
CA GLU A 196 1.33 -1.59 15.28
C GLU A 196 2.20 -2.62 14.57
N GLU A 197 2.91 -3.47 15.32
CA GLU A 197 3.73 -4.54 14.73
C GLU A 197 2.88 -5.56 13.98
N TRP A 198 1.71 -5.90 14.53
CA TRP A 198 0.75 -6.79 13.88
C TRP A 198 0.22 -6.19 12.57
N ASP A 199 -0.18 -4.93 12.58
CA ASP A 199 -0.67 -4.24 11.37
C ASP A 199 0.42 -4.15 10.29
N ARG A 200 1.67 -3.87 10.68
CA ARG A 200 2.81 -3.87 9.76
C ARG A 200 3.08 -5.28 9.21
N ALA A 201 3.00 -6.33 10.01
CA ALA A 201 3.15 -7.70 9.53
C ALA A 201 2.08 -8.06 8.48
N ARG A 202 0.81 -7.67 8.72
CA ARG A 202 -0.27 -7.84 7.73
C ARG A 202 -0.01 -7.03 6.46
N LEU A 203 0.52 -5.81 6.57
CA LEU A 203 0.93 -5.00 5.42
C LEU A 203 2.02 -5.72 4.60
N TYR A 204 3.09 -6.18 5.24
CA TYR A 204 4.16 -6.91 4.56
C TYR A 204 3.67 -8.18 3.86
N ALA A 205 2.76 -8.95 4.48
CA ALA A 205 2.17 -10.13 3.84
C ALA A 205 1.38 -9.79 2.56
N ARG A 206 0.52 -8.76 2.61
CA ARG A 206 -0.22 -8.31 1.42
C ARG A 206 0.74 -7.79 0.35
N THR A 207 1.75 -7.02 0.73
CA THR A 207 2.70 -6.41 -0.19
C THR A 207 3.61 -7.44 -0.85
N ALA A 208 4.17 -8.39 -0.11
CA ALA A 208 5.01 -9.46 -0.66
C ALA A 208 4.22 -10.31 -1.68
N THR A 209 3.01 -10.73 -1.31
CA THR A 209 2.13 -11.51 -2.19
C THR A 209 1.74 -10.71 -3.44
N GLY A 210 1.41 -9.43 -3.27
CA GLY A 210 1.06 -8.52 -4.36
C GLY A 210 2.21 -8.30 -5.34
N LEU A 211 3.41 -8.01 -4.85
CA LEU A 211 4.61 -7.81 -5.67
C LEU A 211 4.99 -9.07 -6.45
N LEU A 212 4.99 -10.25 -5.82
CA LEU A 212 5.29 -11.49 -6.52
C LEU A 212 4.23 -11.82 -7.59
N ARG A 213 2.95 -11.51 -7.34
CA ARG A 213 1.88 -11.62 -8.34
C ARG A 213 2.07 -10.62 -9.48
N TYR A 214 2.47 -9.39 -9.16
CA TYR A 214 2.76 -8.35 -10.15
C TYR A 214 3.90 -8.79 -11.08
N HIS A 215 5.04 -9.17 -10.53
CA HIS A 215 6.20 -9.66 -11.29
C HIS A 215 5.85 -10.86 -12.17
N PHE A 216 5.03 -11.80 -11.68
CA PHE A 216 4.54 -12.91 -12.50
C PHE A 216 3.78 -12.46 -13.75
N TRP A 217 3.00 -11.37 -13.65
CA TRP A 217 2.29 -10.79 -14.77
C TRP A 217 3.17 -9.89 -15.63
N VAL A 218 4.21 -9.25 -15.08
CA VAL A 218 5.22 -8.53 -15.89
C VAL A 218 5.87 -9.51 -16.88
N ALA A 219 6.20 -10.72 -16.44
CA ALA A 219 6.76 -11.78 -17.27
C ALA A 219 5.76 -12.46 -18.25
N ASP A 220 4.49 -12.02 -18.30
CA ASP A 220 3.48 -12.64 -19.17
C ASP A 220 3.56 -12.15 -20.62
N THR A 221 3.49 -13.07 -21.58
CA THR A 221 3.55 -12.73 -23.01
C THR A 221 2.17 -12.62 -23.65
N SER A 222 1.08 -12.80 -22.89
CA SER A 222 -0.26 -12.73 -23.45
C SER A 222 -0.64 -11.28 -23.79
N PRO A 223 -1.57 -11.08 -24.75
CA PRO A 223 -2.13 -9.76 -25.05
C PRO A 223 -2.82 -9.09 -23.85
N SER A 224 -3.18 -9.87 -22.81
CA SER A 224 -3.87 -9.38 -21.62
C SER A 224 -2.92 -8.88 -20.53
N ARG A 225 -1.60 -8.94 -20.72
CA ARG A 225 -0.58 -8.54 -19.72
C ARG A 225 -0.92 -7.22 -19.03
N PHE A 226 -1.07 -6.13 -19.79
CA PHE A 226 -1.29 -4.80 -19.22
C PHE A 226 -2.61 -4.67 -18.45
N ASN A 227 -3.66 -5.41 -18.85
CA ASN A 227 -4.90 -5.47 -18.08
C ASN A 227 -4.65 -6.14 -16.73
N TRP A 228 -3.92 -7.26 -16.71
CA TRP A 228 -3.57 -7.93 -15.45
C TRP A 228 -2.71 -7.07 -14.53
N LEU A 229 -1.75 -6.32 -15.07
CA LEU A 229 -0.93 -5.39 -14.26
C LEU A 229 -1.80 -4.32 -13.59
N LEU A 230 -2.75 -3.73 -14.31
CA LEU A 230 -3.73 -2.80 -13.75
C LEU A 230 -4.62 -3.45 -12.69
N PHE A 231 -5.09 -4.68 -12.93
CA PHE A 231 -5.92 -5.42 -11.97
C PHE A 231 -5.16 -5.71 -10.69
N VAL A 232 -3.88 -6.11 -10.80
CA VAL A 232 -3.04 -6.38 -9.63
C VAL A 232 -2.79 -5.11 -8.82
N ARG A 233 -2.41 -3.99 -9.47
CA ARG A 233 -2.21 -2.70 -8.77
C ARG A 233 -3.49 -2.24 -8.08
N ALA A 234 -4.63 -2.23 -8.80
CA ALA A 234 -5.91 -1.82 -8.22
C ALA A 234 -6.35 -2.73 -7.05
N SER A 235 -6.11 -4.03 -7.15
CA SER A 235 -6.40 -4.98 -6.07
C SER A 235 -5.50 -4.78 -4.85
N MET A 236 -4.20 -4.48 -5.04
CA MET A 236 -3.29 -4.15 -3.94
C MET A 236 -3.72 -2.87 -3.23
N MET A 237 -4.02 -1.83 -4.01
CA MET A 237 -4.54 -0.56 -3.51
C MET A 237 -5.82 -0.75 -2.70
N ALA A 238 -6.79 -1.49 -3.23
CA ALA A 238 -8.06 -1.76 -2.55
C ALA A 238 -7.84 -2.53 -1.24
N ALA A 239 -6.96 -3.54 -1.22
CA ALA A 239 -6.66 -4.29 -0.01
C ALA A 239 -6.03 -3.41 1.09
N ASN A 240 -5.18 -2.45 0.71
CA ASN A 240 -4.64 -1.46 1.65
C ASN A 240 -5.70 -0.49 2.16
N LEU A 241 -6.60 0.00 1.28
CA LEU A 241 -7.72 0.84 1.68
C LEU A 241 -8.66 0.12 2.67
N LEU A 242 -8.96 -1.15 2.45
CA LEU A 242 -9.77 -1.96 3.35
C LEU A 242 -9.08 -2.16 4.71
N ALA A 243 -7.78 -2.47 4.72
CA ALA A 243 -7.02 -2.59 5.97
C ALA A 243 -6.94 -1.26 6.74
N ILE A 244 -6.85 -0.13 6.03
CA ILE A 244 -6.93 1.20 6.64
C ILE A 244 -8.33 1.42 7.26
N ALA A 245 -9.40 1.08 6.55
CA ALA A 245 -10.78 1.22 7.01
C ALA A 245 -11.13 0.30 8.20
N GLU A 246 -10.44 -0.84 8.36
CA GLU A 246 -10.56 -1.71 9.54
C GLU A 246 -10.10 -1.02 10.83
N ARG A 247 -9.11 -0.11 10.74
CA ARG A 247 -8.56 0.62 11.89
C ARG A 247 -9.40 1.83 12.29
N GLY A 248 -10.23 2.33 11.39
CA GLY A 248 -11.12 3.46 11.63
C GLY A 248 -11.34 4.33 10.39
N PRO A 249 -12.15 5.40 10.52
CA PRO A 249 -12.42 6.34 9.43
C PRO A 249 -11.13 6.96 8.87
N ALA A 250 -10.99 6.93 7.54
CA ALA A 250 -9.84 7.49 6.85
C ALA A 250 -10.23 8.42 5.69
N LEU A 251 -9.38 9.42 5.48
CA LEU A 251 -9.42 10.33 4.35
C LEU A 251 -8.44 9.80 3.29
N VAL A 252 -8.85 9.74 2.04
CA VAL A 252 -8.04 9.18 0.95
C VAL A 252 -7.84 10.25 -0.11
N HIS A 253 -6.62 10.44 -0.59
CA HIS A 253 -6.32 11.33 -1.71
C HIS A 253 -5.53 10.60 -2.79
N ALA A 254 -6.01 10.67 -4.02
CA ALA A 254 -5.42 10.04 -5.19
C ALA A 254 -5.97 10.67 -6.47
N HIS A 255 -5.35 10.35 -7.60
CA HIS A 255 -5.92 10.66 -8.90
C HIS A 255 -7.28 9.94 -9.06
N LEU A 256 -8.27 10.61 -9.66
CA LEU A 256 -9.67 10.15 -9.69
C LEU A 256 -9.81 8.75 -10.31
N ALA A 257 -8.98 8.41 -11.30
CA ALA A 257 -8.97 7.07 -11.91
C ALA A 257 -8.71 5.91 -10.92
N HIS A 258 -8.15 6.19 -9.74
CA HIS A 258 -7.94 5.22 -8.67
C HIS A 258 -9.08 5.16 -7.65
N LEU A 259 -9.98 6.15 -7.62
CA LEU A 259 -11.06 6.28 -6.62
C LEU A 259 -12.46 6.14 -7.21
N GLN A 260 -12.66 6.51 -8.48
CA GLN A 260 -13.99 6.57 -9.09
C GLN A 260 -14.73 5.22 -9.07
N LEU A 261 -16.07 5.27 -8.94
CA LEU A 261 -16.92 4.07 -8.93
C LEU A 261 -17.15 3.48 -10.32
N ASN A 262 -17.02 4.29 -11.38
CA ASN A 262 -17.14 3.85 -12.76
C ASN A 262 -15.86 3.16 -13.24
N VAL A 263 -15.99 2.29 -14.25
CA VAL A 263 -14.84 1.63 -14.89
C VAL A 263 -13.83 2.68 -15.37
N SER A 264 -12.61 2.60 -14.85
CA SER A 264 -11.47 3.44 -15.25
C SER A 264 -10.93 2.99 -16.60
N SER A 265 -10.32 3.93 -17.33
CA SER A 265 -9.72 3.63 -18.63
C SER A 265 -8.52 4.50 -18.94
N MET A 266 -7.56 3.95 -19.69
CA MET A 266 -6.39 4.68 -20.18
C MET A 266 -5.92 4.12 -21.53
N ARG A 267 -5.02 4.83 -22.21
CA ARG A 267 -4.38 4.38 -23.45
C ARG A 267 -2.87 4.32 -23.28
N MET A 268 -2.28 3.16 -23.56
CA MET A 268 -0.83 2.95 -23.64
C MET A 268 -0.46 2.42 -25.02
N GLY A 269 -0.52 3.28 -26.06
CA GLY A 269 -0.09 2.95 -27.42
C GLY A 269 -0.90 1.89 -28.19
N GLY A 270 -1.84 1.18 -27.53
CA GLY A 270 -2.70 0.15 -28.11
C GLY A 270 -4.20 0.39 -27.82
N PRO A 271 -5.03 -0.67 -27.85
CA PRO A 271 -6.43 -0.60 -27.47
C PRO A 271 -6.61 -0.02 -26.05
N PRO A 272 -7.75 0.65 -25.76
CA PRO A 272 -8.01 1.16 -24.43
C PRO A 272 -7.95 0.05 -23.37
N LEU A 273 -7.16 0.28 -22.32
CA LEU A 273 -7.14 -0.55 -21.13
C LEU A 273 -8.27 -0.12 -20.22
N ARG A 274 -8.94 -1.07 -19.57
CA ARG A 274 -10.08 -0.81 -18.68
C ARG A 274 -9.96 -1.64 -17.42
N TRP A 275 -10.24 -1.05 -16.27
CA TRP A 275 -10.19 -1.73 -14.98
C TRP A 275 -11.17 -1.12 -13.99
N TRP A 276 -11.52 -1.88 -12.96
CA TRP A 276 -12.18 -1.34 -11.78
C TRP A 276 -11.14 -0.69 -10.88
N SER A 277 -11.36 0.57 -10.50
CA SER A 277 -10.45 1.32 -9.63
C SER A 277 -10.36 0.69 -8.23
N ALA A 278 -9.34 1.09 -7.47
CA ALA A 278 -9.22 0.66 -6.07
C ALA A 278 -10.43 1.12 -5.25
N GLY A 279 -10.92 2.34 -5.49
CA GLY A 279 -12.14 2.87 -4.88
C GLY A 279 -13.39 2.08 -5.24
N ALA A 280 -13.57 1.68 -6.50
CA ALA A 280 -14.70 0.84 -6.92
C ALA A 280 -14.68 -0.53 -6.24
N ILE A 281 -13.50 -1.16 -6.13
CA ILE A 281 -13.33 -2.43 -5.43
C ILE A 281 -13.63 -2.26 -3.93
N ALA A 282 -13.07 -1.23 -3.28
CA ALA A 282 -13.33 -0.95 -1.87
C ALA A 282 -14.81 -0.64 -1.60
N ALA A 283 -15.47 0.12 -2.48
CA ALA A 283 -16.90 0.42 -2.39
C ALA A 283 -17.76 -0.84 -2.46
N ALA A 284 -17.40 -1.83 -3.28
CA ALA A 284 -18.12 -3.10 -3.35
C ALA A 284 -18.07 -3.89 -2.02
N HIS A 285 -17.04 -3.71 -1.21
CA HIS A 285 -16.91 -4.32 0.12
C HIS A 285 -17.54 -3.47 1.24
N LEU A 286 -17.44 -2.14 1.15
CA LEU A 286 -17.85 -1.22 2.22
C LEU A 286 -19.29 -0.71 2.09
N GLY A 287 -19.91 -0.83 0.90
CA GLY A 287 -21.23 -0.29 0.62
C GLY A 287 -21.28 1.22 0.91
N GLU A 288 -22.26 1.65 1.71
CA GLU A 288 -22.42 3.04 2.15
C GLU A 288 -21.25 3.57 3.01
N GLY A 289 -20.32 2.71 3.43
CA GLY A 289 -19.11 3.10 4.14
C GLY A 289 -18.02 3.75 3.27
N TYR A 290 -18.22 3.81 1.95
CA TYR A 290 -17.31 4.46 1.00
C TYR A 290 -18.02 5.61 0.28
N ALA A 291 -17.38 6.78 0.21
CA ALA A 291 -17.79 7.84 -0.69
C ALA A 291 -16.59 8.48 -1.39
N VAL A 292 -16.82 9.00 -2.59
CA VAL A 292 -15.86 9.79 -3.35
C VAL A 292 -16.43 11.18 -3.58
N LEU A 293 -15.68 12.21 -3.20
CA LEU A 293 -15.93 13.60 -3.53
C LEU A 293 -15.16 13.93 -4.80
N ASP A 294 -15.91 14.12 -5.86
CA ASP A 294 -15.45 14.68 -7.12
C ASP A 294 -16.05 16.09 -7.23
N VAL A 295 -15.20 17.11 -7.24
CA VAL A 295 -15.66 18.46 -7.58
C VAL A 295 -15.33 18.63 -9.06
N PRO A 296 -16.33 18.75 -9.94
CA PRO A 296 -16.07 19.02 -11.34
C PRO A 296 -15.24 20.30 -11.45
N GLY A 297 -14.06 20.19 -12.06
CA GLY A 297 -13.26 21.34 -12.49
C GLY A 297 -13.94 22.15 -13.59
#